data_AF-A0A4Y2HAR9-F1
#
_entry.id   AF-A0A4Y2HAR9-F1
#
_cell.length_a   1.000
_cell.length_b   1.000
_cell.length_c   1.000
_cell.angle_alpha   90.00
_cell.angle_beta   90.00
_cell.angle_gamma   90.00
#
_symmetry.space_group_name_H-M   'P 1'
#
loop_
_entity.id
_entity.type
_entity.pdbx_description
1 polymer ?
#
loop_
_entity_poly.entity_id
_entity_poly.type
_entity_poly.pdbx_seq_one_letter_code
_entity_poly.pdbx_strand_id
1 'polypeptide(L)'
;MQPLPLHSRKVTVWCGFTAVFIVDPFFFEEIGPSGPVTCTVDGTRYESLLRKQLIPALQQRGCVDSTIFMQDGAPPHIETPVKQLLNLHFGNDRIISRHFPRAWPPRSPDLNPCDFWLWG
;
A
#
# COMPACT_ATOMS: atom_id res chain seq x y z
N MET A 1 -30.45 0.25 -24.90
CA MET A 1 -29.71 -0.87 -24.26
C MET A 1 -28.43 -0.29 -23.68
N GLN A 2 -28.15 -0.54 -22.40
CA GLN A 2 -26.87 -0.15 -21.80
C GLN A 2 -25.81 -1.17 -22.25
N PRO A 3 -24.63 -0.74 -22.74
CA PRO A 3 -23.59 -1.67 -23.15
C PRO A 3 -23.12 -2.50 -21.96
N LEU A 4 -22.99 -3.82 -22.15
CA LEU A 4 -22.39 -4.69 -21.14
C LEU A 4 -20.91 -4.30 -20.97
N PRO A 5 -20.40 -4.16 -19.73
CA PRO A 5 -18.99 -3.91 -19.51
C PRO A 5 -18.13 -5.02 -20.11
N LEU A 6 -17.06 -4.65 -20.82
CA LEU A 6 -16.13 -5.60 -21.43
C LEU A 6 -15.37 -6.45 -20.38
N HIS A 7 -15.30 -5.96 -19.15
CA HIS A 7 -14.56 -6.58 -18.06
C HIS A 7 -15.45 -6.78 -16.83
N SER A 8 -15.18 -7.86 -16.10
CA SER A 8 -15.77 -8.10 -14.79
C SER A 8 -15.49 -6.94 -13.84
N ARG A 9 -16.42 -6.72 -12.90
CA ARG A 9 -16.16 -5.81 -11.78
C ARG A 9 -14.93 -6.30 -11.02
N LYS A 10 -14.04 -5.37 -10.70
CA LYS A 10 -12.83 -5.61 -9.93
C LYS A 10 -12.82 -4.69 -8.71
N VAL A 11 -12.13 -5.14 -7.68
CA VAL A 11 -11.87 -4.41 -6.45
C VAL A 11 -10.35 -4.25 -6.31
N THR A 12 -9.91 -3.11 -5.81
CA THR A 12 -8.51 -2.87 -5.49
C THR A 12 -8.36 -2.87 -3.98
N VAL A 13 -7.54 -3.79 -3.47
CA VAL A 13 -7.25 -3.91 -2.05
C VAL A 13 -5.77 -3.66 -1.80
N TRP A 14 -5.46 -3.02 -0.68
CA TRP A 14 -4.13 -2.96 -0.10
C TRP A 14 -4.14 -3.82 1.15
N CYS A 15 -3.06 -4.57 1.38
CA CYS A 15 -2.86 -5.25 2.66
C CYS A 15 -1.39 -5.17 3.04
N GLY A 16 -1.14 -5.14 4.34
CA GLY A 16 0.19 -5.21 4.93
C GLY A 16 0.18 -6.21 6.07
N PHE A 17 1.33 -6.84 6.29
CA PHE A 17 1.49 -7.78 7.40
C PHE A 17 2.92 -7.78 7.93
N THR A 18 3.08 -8.38 9.09
CA THR A 18 4.34 -8.69 9.73
C THR A 18 4.38 -10.19 10.00
N ALA A 19 5.50 -10.70 10.50
CA ALA A 19 5.58 -12.10 10.96
C ALA A 19 4.58 -12.45 12.08
N VAL A 20 3.95 -11.47 12.73
CA VAL A 20 3.11 -11.67 13.92
C VAL A 20 1.65 -11.28 13.74
N PHE A 21 1.32 -10.41 12.79
CA PHE A 21 -0.07 -10.02 12.51
C PHE A 21 -0.26 -9.46 11.11
N ILE A 22 -1.50 -9.55 10.62
CA ILE A 22 -1.99 -8.83 9.44
C ILE A 22 -2.55 -7.48 9.92
N VAL A 23 -2.22 -6.39 9.21
CA VAL A 23 -2.65 -5.03 9.59
C VAL A 23 -4.14 -4.88 9.34
N ASP A 24 -4.58 -5.07 8.10
CA ASP A 24 -5.96 -5.24 7.63
C ASP A 24 -5.97 -5.14 6.09
N PRO A 25 -7.02 -5.65 5.41
CA PRO A 25 -7.30 -5.28 4.03
C PRO A 25 -7.99 -3.90 3.99
N PHE A 26 -7.41 -2.97 3.22
CA PHE A 26 -7.98 -1.66 2.95
C PHE A 26 -8.40 -1.55 1.49
N PHE A 27 -9.63 -1.09 1.26
CA PHE A 27 -10.22 -1.01 -0.07
C PHE A 27 -10.10 0.41 -0.64
N PHE A 28 -9.70 0.52 -1.90
CA PHE A 28 -9.71 1.80 -2.61
C PHE A 28 -11.05 2.01 -3.29
N GLU A 29 -11.96 2.68 -2.58
CA GLU A 29 -13.32 2.95 -3.04
C GLU A 29 -13.72 4.40 -2.74
N GLU A 30 -14.55 4.97 -3.61
CA GLU A 30 -15.21 6.25 -3.41
C GLU A 30 -16.73 6.05 -3.33
N ILE A 31 -17.42 6.89 -2.56
CA ILE A 31 -18.89 6.81 -2.45
C ILE A 31 -19.51 7.39 -3.72
N GLY A 32 -20.05 6.50 -4.56
CA GLY A 32 -20.84 6.87 -5.72
C GLY A 32 -22.33 6.93 -5.42
N PRO A 33 -23.17 7.35 -6.40
CA PRO A 33 -24.62 7.46 -6.25
C PRO A 33 -25.33 6.15 -5.88
N SER A 34 -24.70 5.01 -6.13
CA SER A 34 -25.27 3.66 -5.91
C SER A 34 -24.43 2.82 -4.95
N GLY A 35 -23.58 3.46 -4.14
CA GLY A 35 -22.68 2.79 -3.19
C GLY A 35 -21.20 2.91 -3.57
N PRO A 36 -20.33 2.14 -2.91
CA PRO A 36 -18.89 2.19 -3.14
C PRO A 36 -18.51 1.80 -4.58
N VAL A 37 -17.62 2.58 -5.17
CA VAL A 37 -17.06 2.36 -6.51
C VAL A 37 -15.56 2.29 -6.38
N THR A 38 -14.96 1.20 -6.86
CA THR A 38 -13.51 1.02 -6.87
C THR A 38 -12.83 2.12 -7.69
N CYS A 39 -11.79 2.72 -7.11
CA CYS A 39 -11.03 3.79 -7.74
C CYS A 39 -9.59 3.36 -8.06
N THR A 40 -8.98 4.08 -9.01
CA THR A 40 -7.57 3.87 -9.37
C THR A 40 -6.67 4.44 -8.26
N VAL A 41 -5.67 3.66 -7.87
CA VAL A 41 -4.66 4.10 -6.89
C VAL A 41 -3.68 5.04 -7.57
N ASP A 42 -3.61 6.26 -7.07
CA ASP A 42 -2.56 7.24 -7.37
C ASP A 42 -1.77 7.56 -6.10
N GLY A 43 -0.73 8.40 -6.22
CA GLY A 43 0.10 8.79 -5.09
C GLY A 43 -0.69 9.45 -3.96
N THR A 44 -1.71 10.24 -4.27
CA THR A 44 -2.52 10.95 -3.27
C THR A 44 -3.41 9.98 -2.50
N ARG A 45 -4.08 9.05 -3.17
CA ARG A 45 -4.90 8.02 -2.52
C ARG A 45 -4.03 7.08 -1.70
N TYR A 46 -2.86 6.70 -2.21
CA TYR A 46 -1.91 5.87 -1.49
C TYR A 46 -1.38 6.56 -0.22
N GLU A 47 -0.92 7.81 -0.34
CA GLU A 47 -0.47 8.63 0.79
C GLU A 47 -1.58 8.78 1.85
N SER A 48 -2.82 9.04 1.42
CA SER A 48 -3.99 9.13 2.31
C SER A 48 -4.24 7.81 3.05
N LEU A 49 -4.12 6.65 2.38
CA LEU A 49 -4.24 5.35 3.02
C LEU A 49 -3.16 5.15 4.10
N LEU A 50 -1.90 5.45 3.77
CA LEU A 50 -0.79 5.32 4.71
C LEU A 50 -1.01 6.20 5.94
N ARG A 51 -1.33 7.47 5.73
CA ARG A 51 -1.51 8.47 6.79
C ARG A 51 -2.70 8.17 7.70
N LYS A 52 -3.83 7.76 7.12
CA LYS A 52 -5.10 7.65 7.86
C LYS A 52 -5.34 6.25 8.43
N GLN A 53 -4.74 5.22 7.84
CA GLN A 53 -5.04 3.83 8.20
C GLN A 53 -3.79 3.10 8.69
N LEU A 54 -2.77 2.94 7.84
CA LEU A 54 -1.60 2.14 8.19
C LEU A 54 -0.84 2.70 9.40
N ILE A 55 -0.41 3.96 9.33
CA ILE A 55 0.44 4.56 10.37
C ILE A 55 -0.29 4.55 11.72
N PRO A 56 -1.56 5.00 11.83
CA PRO A 56 -2.32 4.87 13.07
C PRO A 56 -2.45 3.42 13.58
N ALA A 57 -2.68 2.44 12.70
CA ALA A 57 -2.77 1.04 13.09
C ALA A 57 -1.45 0.52 13.69
N LEU A 58 -0.31 0.90 13.12
CA LEU A 58 1.00 0.55 13.67
C LEU A 58 1.32 1.30 14.97
N GLN A 59 0.88 2.56 15.11
CA GLN A 59 1.06 3.36 16.32
C GLN A 59 0.26 2.79 17.49
N GLN A 60 -0.99 2.39 17.26
CA GLN A 60 -1.83 1.73 18.26
C GLN A 60 -1.21 0.42 18.75
N ARG A 61 -0.46 -0.27 17.89
CA ARG A 61 0.27 -1.49 18.22
C ARG A 61 1.67 -1.22 18.80
N GLY A 62 2.08 0.05 18.93
CA GLY A 62 3.37 0.44 19.49
C GLY A 62 4.58 -0.03 18.68
N CYS A 63 4.43 -0.22 17.36
CA CYS A 63 5.46 -0.87 16.53
C CYS A 63 6.01 -0.01 15.39
N VAL A 64 5.56 1.25 15.22
CA VAL A 64 6.09 2.14 14.15
C VAL A 64 7.60 2.31 14.27
N ASP A 65 8.13 2.49 15.48
CA ASP A 65 9.55 2.79 15.71
C ASP A 65 10.49 1.59 15.55
N SER A 66 9.94 0.37 15.50
CA SER A 66 10.69 -0.87 15.26
C SER A 66 10.42 -1.50 13.88
N THR A 67 9.42 -1.01 13.16
CA THR A 67 9.03 -1.56 11.86
C THR A 67 10.06 -1.21 10.78
N ILE A 68 10.45 -2.21 9.98
CA ILE A 68 11.06 -2.01 8.67
C ILE A 68 9.94 -2.03 7.65
N PHE A 69 9.72 -0.90 6.98
CA PHE A 69 8.67 -0.79 5.97
C PHE A 69 9.19 -1.23 4.61
N MET A 70 8.44 -2.10 3.93
CA MET A 70 8.82 -2.68 2.65
C MET A 70 7.69 -2.54 1.64
N GLN A 71 8.01 -2.08 0.44
CA GLN A 71 7.07 -1.98 -0.68
C GLN A 71 7.81 -2.09 -2.02
N ASP A 72 7.08 -2.45 -3.08
CA ASP A 72 7.62 -2.53 -4.43
C ASP A 72 7.83 -1.13 -5.06
N GLY A 73 8.22 -1.12 -6.34
CA GLY A 73 8.48 0.10 -7.10
C GLY A 73 7.32 0.62 -7.93
N ALA A 74 6.06 0.30 -7.61
CA ALA A 74 4.90 0.79 -8.36
C ALA A 74 4.83 2.33 -8.35
N PRO A 75 4.34 3.00 -9.41
CA PRO A 75 4.35 4.46 -9.50
C PRO A 75 3.73 5.17 -8.28
N PRO A 76 2.53 4.79 -7.77
CA PRO A 76 1.97 5.43 -6.58
C PRO A 76 2.85 5.33 -5.33
N HIS A 77 3.67 4.28 -5.22
CA HIS A 77 4.49 4.00 -4.04
C HIS A 77 5.77 4.86 -3.98
N ILE A 78 6.21 5.40 -5.13
CA ILE A 78 7.48 6.12 -5.25
C ILE A 78 7.31 7.64 -5.42
N GLU A 79 6.07 8.12 -5.35
CA GLU A 79 5.71 9.54 -5.38
C GLU A 79 6.34 10.31 -4.23
N THR A 80 6.71 11.57 -4.47
CA THR A 80 7.44 12.39 -3.49
C THR A 80 6.71 12.52 -2.14
N PRO A 81 5.40 12.83 -2.08
CA PRO A 81 4.67 12.92 -0.81
C PRO A 81 4.66 11.61 -0.02
N VAL A 82 4.54 10.47 -0.72
CA VAL A 82 4.57 9.13 -0.13
C VAL A 82 5.93 8.86 0.50
N LYS A 83 7.01 9.12 -0.23
CA LYS A 83 8.38 8.92 0.28
C LYS A 83 8.67 9.80 1.49
N GLN A 84 8.23 11.06 1.47
CA GLN A 84 8.38 11.98 2.59
C GLN A 84 7.62 11.48 3.83
N LEU A 85 6.39 11.02 3.65
CA LEU A 85 5.59 10.44 4.73
C LEU A 85 6.26 9.19 5.32
N LEU A 86 6.72 8.27 4.48
CA LEU A 86 7.42 7.06 4.95
C LEU A 86 8.70 7.43 5.71
N ASN A 87 9.51 8.34 5.17
CA ASN A 87 10.74 8.78 5.82
C ASN A 87 10.48 9.46 7.17
N LEU A 88 9.38 10.21 7.30
CA LEU A 88 9.00 10.85 8.55
C LEU A 88 8.70 9.83 9.67
N HIS A 89 8.06 8.70 9.35
CA HIS A 89 7.60 7.74 10.36
C HIS A 89 8.55 6.56 10.58
N PHE A 90 9.21 6.08 9.54
CA PHE A 90 10.11 4.92 9.63
C PHE A 90 11.58 5.35 9.65
N GLY A 91 11.91 6.50 9.08
CA GLY A 91 13.31 6.89 8.86
C GLY A 91 13.94 6.14 7.69
N ASN A 92 14.89 6.80 7.04
CA ASN A 92 15.49 6.35 5.79
C ASN A 92 16.09 4.93 5.86
N ASP A 93 16.72 4.61 7.01
CA ASP A 93 17.40 3.33 7.22
C ASP A 93 16.45 2.17 7.52
N ARG A 94 15.15 2.42 7.72
CA ARG A 94 14.13 1.39 7.96
C ARG A 94 13.14 1.24 6.80
N ILE A 95 13.49 1.73 5.62
CA ILE A 95 12.65 1.61 4.42
C ILE A 95 13.35 0.76 3.38
N ILE A 96 12.63 -0.20 2.81
CA ILE A 96 13.02 -0.99 1.64
C ILE A 96 12.03 -0.66 0.53
N SER A 97 12.45 0.22 -0.38
CA SER A 97 11.61 0.72 -1.48
C SER A 97 12.51 1.31 -2.55
N ARG A 98 12.02 1.45 -3.78
CA ARG A 98 12.76 2.16 -4.82
C ARG A 98 13.04 3.61 -4.39
N HIS A 99 14.24 4.12 -4.70
CA HIS A 99 14.75 5.44 -4.34
C HIS A 99 15.06 5.68 -2.84
N PHE A 100 15.14 4.61 -2.04
CA PHE A 100 15.71 4.62 -0.69
C PHE A 100 17.08 3.91 -0.69
N PRO A 101 17.93 4.09 0.35
CA PRO A 101 19.24 3.45 0.42
C PRO A 101 19.19 1.92 0.26
N ARG A 102 18.18 1.27 0.83
CA ARG A 102 17.87 -0.15 0.60
C ARG A 102 16.84 -0.27 -0.51
N ALA A 103 17.32 -0.27 -1.75
CA ALA A 103 16.47 -0.24 -2.92
C ALA A 103 15.76 -1.58 -3.18
N TRP A 104 14.47 -1.53 -3.51
CA TRP A 104 13.72 -2.70 -4.00
C TRP A 104 14.07 -3.00 -5.46
N PRO A 105 14.45 -4.26 -5.81
CA PRO A 105 14.77 -4.61 -7.18
C PRO A 105 13.52 -4.59 -8.09
N PRO A 106 13.65 -4.14 -9.35
CA PRO A 106 12.52 -4.13 -10.28
C PRO A 106 12.14 -5.55 -10.70
N ARG A 107 10.82 -5.81 -10.81
CA ARG A 107 10.25 -7.09 -11.28
C ARG A 107 10.62 -8.30 -10.41
N SER A 108 10.62 -8.12 -9.09
CA SER A 108 10.89 -9.18 -8.12
C SER A 108 9.69 -9.46 -7.20
N PRO A 109 8.55 -9.95 -7.76
CA PRO A 109 7.40 -10.34 -6.93
C PRO A 109 7.71 -11.56 -6.04
N ASP A 110 8.68 -12.39 -6.44
CA ASP A 110 9.19 -13.53 -5.67
C ASP A 110 9.82 -13.12 -4.33
N LEU A 111 10.30 -11.87 -4.23
CA LEU A 111 10.85 -11.31 -3.01
C LEU A 111 9.79 -10.64 -2.14
N ASN A 112 8.60 -10.35 -2.68
CA ASN A 112 7.50 -9.69 -1.96
C ASN A 112 6.60 -10.75 -1.31
N PRO A 113 6.58 -10.87 0.03
CA PRO A 113 5.71 -11.82 0.71
C PRO A 113 4.21 -11.59 0.46
N CYS A 114 3.80 -10.36 0.14
CA CYS A 114 2.43 -10.11 -0.29
C CYS A 114 2.12 -10.81 -1.62
N ASP A 115 3.00 -10.71 -2.61
CA ASP A 115 2.78 -11.28 -3.95
C ASP A 115 3.03 -12.80 -3.97
N PHE A 116 4.03 -13.29 -3.23
CA PHE A 116 4.41 -14.70 -3.20
C PHE A 116 3.53 -15.57 -2.28
N TRP A 117 3.04 -15.04 -1.15
CA TRP A 117 2.34 -15.83 -0.14
C TRP A 117 0.93 -15.35 0.17
N LEU A 118 0.71 -14.04 0.34
CA LEU A 118 -0.61 -13.53 0.74
C LEU A 118 -1.64 -13.61 -0.39
N TRP A 119 -1.22 -13.28 -1.61
CA TRP A 119 -2.07 -13.23 -2.80
C TRP A 119 -1.83 -14.38 -3.79
N GLY A 120 -0.74 -15.13 -3.62
CA GLY A 120 -0.23 -16.17 -4.53
C GLY A 120 -0.93 -17.52 -4.43
#